data_AF-A0AA88MXD5-F1
#
_entry.id   AF-A0AA88MXD5-F1
#
_cell.length_a   1.000
_cell.length_b   1.000
_cell.length_c   1.000
_cell.angle_alpha   90.00
_cell.angle_beta   90.00
_cell.angle_gamma   90.00
#
_symmetry.space_group_name_H-M   'P 1'
#
loop_
_entity.id
_entity.type
_entity.pdbx_description
1 polymer ?
#
loop_
_entity_poly.entity_id
_entity_poly.type
_entity_poly.pdbx_seq_one_letter_code
_entity_poly.pdbx_strand_id
1 'polypeptide(L)'
;MVASVRSWVANEGGKHLVLVLWLGANSWLFTETFLLYSTGQQYHYLYRMLGLGLCISRASASVLNLNCSLVLLPMCRSLLTFIRGTHTLPSRKTRRLLDKSKTFHVACGVAICIFSVVHVSAHLVNVVNFSVSYSDDFPALNLARYRGEDPKLIVLTTIPGVTGILLVLLLFLIFLSSSHCIRVSNYEIFWYTHNLFIVFYIILMVHMVGGALKYQINIEAHPPGCLRANQSSTERQGDELQQGNDEERCREEAHFQPHYPQTWLWVSGPLCLYCAERFYRYIRSRDPVTIVTVIKHPCDVIELRMLKEELQSSSWTVYCS
;
A
#
# COMPACT_ATOMS: atom_id res chain seq x y z
N MET A 1 29.30 15.58 24.15
CA MET A 1 29.66 16.00 22.78
C MET A 1 28.52 16.82 22.20
N VAL A 2 28.64 18.15 22.14
CA VAL A 2 27.65 18.99 21.45
C VAL A 2 27.96 18.86 19.95
N ALA A 3 27.27 17.94 19.27
CA ALA A 3 27.30 17.92 17.81
C ALA A 3 26.76 19.27 17.34
N SER A 4 27.62 20.12 16.76
CA SER A 4 27.18 21.37 16.12
C SER A 4 26.03 21.06 15.18
N VAL A 5 24.93 21.83 15.23
CA VAL A 5 23.75 21.67 14.36
C VAL A 5 24.17 21.55 12.90
N ARG A 6 25.22 22.28 12.50
CA ARG A 6 25.81 22.23 11.15
C ARG A 6 26.43 20.86 10.81
N SER A 7 27.09 20.22 11.76
CA SER A 7 27.60 18.85 11.63
C SER A 7 26.48 17.81 11.62
N TRP A 8 25.41 18.02 12.40
CA TRP A 8 24.25 17.14 12.42
C TRP A 8 23.48 17.19 11.09
N VAL A 9 23.17 18.40 10.59
CA VAL A 9 22.51 18.60 9.28
C VAL A 9 23.37 18.03 8.15
N ALA A 10 24.70 18.18 8.20
CA ALA A 10 25.60 17.62 7.19
C ALA A 10 25.63 16.09 7.18
N ASN A 11 25.46 15.43 8.34
CA ASN A 11 25.52 13.97 8.47
C ASN A 11 24.16 13.28 8.33
N GLU A 12 23.10 13.82 8.95
CA GLU A 12 21.79 13.19 9.07
C GLU A 12 20.71 13.87 8.21
N GLY A 13 20.96 15.10 7.73
CA GLY A 13 19.95 15.91 7.04
C GLY A 13 19.37 15.25 5.79
N GLY A 14 20.17 14.50 5.03
CA GLY A 14 19.68 13.76 3.86
C GLY A 14 18.61 12.73 4.22
N LYS A 15 18.84 11.95 5.29
CA LYS A 15 17.90 10.92 5.77
C LYS A 15 16.57 11.54 6.18
N HIS A 16 16.64 12.64 6.91
CA HIS A 16 15.45 13.37 7.34
C HIS A 16 14.72 14.03 6.18
N LEU A 17 15.43 14.53 5.17
CA LEU A 17 14.81 15.05 3.95
C LEU A 17 14.00 13.97 3.22
N VAL A 18 14.58 12.78 2.99
CA VAL A 18 13.87 11.66 2.35
C VAL A 18 12.67 11.22 3.19
N LEU A 19 12.82 11.16 4.51
CA LEU A 19 11.72 10.82 5.42
C LEU A 19 10.59 11.86 5.37
N VAL A 20 10.91 13.16 5.37
CA VAL A 20 9.93 14.24 5.28
C VAL A 20 9.22 14.23 3.94
N LEU A 21 9.95 14.02 2.83
CA LEU A 21 9.35 13.88 1.50
C LEU A 21 8.41 12.68 1.42
N TRP A 22 8.83 11.53 1.97
CA TRP A 22 7.99 10.34 2.05
C TRP A 22 6.75 10.58 2.92
N LEU A 23 6.87 11.16 4.11
CA LEU A 23 5.73 11.51 4.96
C LEU A 23 4.79 12.51 4.27
N GLY A 24 5.36 13.50 3.58
CA GLY A 24 4.62 14.46 2.77
C GLY A 24 3.83 13.80 1.65
N ALA A 25 4.45 12.87 0.91
CA ALA A 25 3.78 12.12 -0.16
C ALA A 25 2.64 11.23 0.38
N ASN A 26 2.84 10.55 1.52
CA ASN A 26 1.79 9.77 2.17
C ASN A 26 0.61 10.64 2.61
N SER A 27 0.91 11.77 3.26
CA SER A 27 -0.12 12.70 3.76
C SER A 27 -0.88 13.33 2.60
N TRP A 28 -0.17 13.77 1.56
CA TRP A 28 -0.76 14.31 0.34
C TRP A 28 -1.72 13.30 -0.32
N LEU A 29 -1.24 12.08 -0.60
CA LEU A 29 -2.08 11.05 -1.23
C LEU A 29 -3.31 10.71 -0.37
N PHE A 30 -3.13 10.64 0.95
CA PHE A 30 -4.24 10.40 1.87
C PHE A 30 -5.28 11.52 1.75
N THR A 31 -4.87 12.78 1.87
CA THR A 31 -5.77 13.94 1.81
C THR A 31 -6.42 14.10 0.45
N GLU A 32 -5.66 13.98 -0.64
CA GLU A 32 -6.19 14.05 -2.01
C GLU A 32 -7.27 12.99 -2.24
N THR A 33 -6.97 11.73 -1.89
CA THR A 33 -7.93 10.63 -2.04
C THR A 33 -9.14 10.85 -1.13
N PHE A 34 -8.93 11.26 0.12
CA PHE A 34 -10.01 11.54 1.06
C PHE A 34 -10.98 12.60 0.51
N LEU A 35 -10.41 13.72 0.02
CA LEU A 35 -11.18 14.81 -0.58
C LEU A 35 -11.95 14.33 -1.81
N LEU A 36 -11.30 13.61 -2.73
CA LEU A 36 -11.93 13.05 -3.92
C LEU A 36 -13.19 12.23 -3.61
N TYR A 37 -13.15 11.34 -2.62
CA TYR A 37 -14.31 10.53 -2.26
C TYR A 37 -15.35 11.27 -1.41
N SER A 38 -14.96 12.35 -0.72
CA SER A 38 -15.89 13.15 0.09
C SER A 38 -16.64 14.21 -0.71
N THR A 39 -16.00 14.85 -1.69
CA THR A 39 -16.56 15.97 -2.47
C THR A 39 -16.82 15.61 -3.93
N GLY A 40 -16.30 14.48 -4.42
CA GLY A 40 -16.48 14.07 -5.81
C GLY A 40 -17.92 13.71 -6.12
N GLN A 41 -18.51 14.39 -7.11
CA GLN A 41 -19.90 14.16 -7.54
C GLN A 41 -20.14 12.71 -7.99
N GLN A 42 -19.14 12.07 -8.61
CA GLN A 42 -19.21 10.68 -9.08
C GLN A 42 -19.42 9.65 -7.95
N TYR A 43 -19.07 10.02 -6.72
CA TYR A 43 -19.14 9.16 -5.55
C TYR A 43 -20.28 9.57 -4.61
N HIS A 44 -21.11 10.56 -4.96
CA HIS A 44 -22.12 11.13 -4.07
C HIS A 44 -23.05 10.06 -3.46
N TYR A 45 -23.62 9.19 -4.30
CA TYR A 45 -24.52 8.12 -3.84
C TYR A 45 -23.81 7.09 -2.95
N LEU A 46 -22.58 6.73 -3.30
CA LEU A 46 -21.77 5.79 -2.52
C LEU A 46 -21.35 6.39 -1.17
N TYR A 47 -21.00 7.67 -1.16
CA TYR A 47 -20.69 8.42 0.05
C TYR A 47 -21.92 8.57 0.95
N ARG A 48 -23.12 8.79 0.40
CA ARG A 48 -24.35 8.86 1.20
C ARG A 48 -24.67 7.53 1.90
N MET A 49 -24.29 6.41 1.29
CA MET A 49 -24.49 5.06 1.84
C MET A 49 -23.44 4.68 2.89
N LEU A 50 -22.16 4.93 2.59
CA LEU A 50 -21.03 4.45 3.40
C LEU A 50 -20.43 5.50 4.34
N GLY A 51 -20.66 6.79 4.05
CA GLY A 51 -20.15 7.92 4.81
C GLY A 51 -18.62 8.01 4.84
N LEU A 52 -18.10 8.49 5.98
CA LEU A 52 -16.67 8.70 6.20
C LEU A 52 -15.83 7.42 6.11
N GLY A 53 -16.42 6.25 6.36
CA GLY A 53 -15.73 4.97 6.24
C GLY A 53 -15.23 4.72 4.81
N LEU A 54 -15.96 5.17 3.79
CA LEU A 54 -15.53 5.11 2.40
C LEU A 54 -14.25 5.92 2.21
N CYS A 55 -14.29 7.22 2.56
CA CYS A 55 -13.16 8.12 2.39
C CYS A 55 -11.90 7.61 3.10
N ILE A 56 -12.02 7.16 4.36
CA ILE A 56 -10.89 6.64 5.14
C ILE A 56 -10.36 5.32 4.55
N SER A 57 -11.24 4.41 4.13
CA SER A 57 -10.82 3.13 3.54
C SER A 57 -10.06 3.33 2.23
N ARG A 58 -10.48 4.27 1.38
CA ARG A 58 -9.84 4.57 0.10
C ARG A 58 -8.54 5.34 0.27
N ALA A 59 -8.53 6.34 1.14
CA ALA A 59 -7.33 7.11 1.44
C ALA A 59 -6.22 6.21 2.05
N SER A 60 -6.58 5.35 3.00
CA SER A 60 -5.64 4.37 3.56
C SER A 60 -5.18 3.33 2.52
N ALA A 61 -6.04 2.89 1.60
CA ALA A 61 -5.66 2.00 0.50
C ALA A 61 -4.63 2.63 -0.45
N SER A 62 -4.79 3.91 -0.81
CA SER A 62 -3.81 4.64 -1.64
C SER A 62 -2.45 4.73 -0.96
N VAL A 63 -2.43 5.02 0.34
CA VAL A 63 -1.21 5.04 1.15
C VAL A 63 -0.58 3.65 1.26
N LEU A 64 -1.38 2.60 1.44
CA LEU A 64 -0.89 1.22 1.44
C LEU A 64 -0.27 0.83 0.09
N ASN A 65 -0.91 1.18 -1.02
CA ASN A 65 -0.38 0.95 -2.36
C ASN A 65 1.01 1.60 -2.53
N LEU A 66 1.15 2.88 -2.15
CA LEU A 66 2.43 3.57 -2.20
C LEU A 66 3.49 2.86 -1.35
N ASN A 67 3.20 2.54 -0.09
CA ASN A 67 4.20 1.94 0.80
C ASN A 67 4.56 0.51 0.41
N CYS A 68 3.61 -0.28 -0.07
CA CYS A 68 3.87 -1.61 -0.64
C CYS A 68 4.76 -1.51 -1.90
N SER A 69 4.58 -0.49 -2.74
CA SER A 69 5.53 -0.25 -3.85
C SER A 69 6.93 0.11 -3.35
N LEU A 70 7.02 1.01 -2.38
CA LEU A 70 8.29 1.53 -1.87
C LEU A 70 9.06 0.56 -0.98
N VAL A 71 8.40 -0.38 -0.30
CA VAL A 71 9.07 -1.30 0.64
C VAL A 71 10.03 -2.28 -0.06
N LEU A 72 9.79 -2.57 -1.35
CA LEU A 72 10.63 -3.46 -2.17
C LEU A 72 11.91 -2.79 -2.68
N LEU A 73 11.86 -1.50 -3.01
CA LEU A 73 12.98 -0.78 -3.63
C LEU A 73 14.28 -0.81 -2.79
N PRO A 74 14.25 -0.61 -1.45
CA PRO A 74 15.44 -0.73 -0.61
C PRO A 74 16.09 -2.11 -0.58
N MET A 75 15.34 -3.16 -0.93
CA MET A 75 15.82 -4.54 -0.89
C MET A 75 16.50 -4.97 -2.19
N CYS A 76 16.38 -4.19 -3.28
CA CYS A 76 17.10 -4.36 -4.54
C CYS A 76 18.59 -3.97 -4.44
N ARG A 77 19.35 -4.63 -3.55
CA ARG A 77 20.71 -4.17 -3.17
C ARG A 77 21.70 -4.13 -4.34
N SER A 78 21.58 -4.99 -5.36
CA SER A 78 22.50 -4.96 -6.53
C SER A 78 22.25 -3.72 -7.39
N LEU A 79 20.99 -3.33 -7.56
CA LEU A 79 20.62 -2.08 -8.20
C LEU A 79 21.15 -0.88 -7.41
N LEU A 80 21.01 -0.90 -6.07
CA LEU A 80 21.59 0.13 -5.21
C LEU A 80 23.12 0.19 -5.39
N THR A 81 23.82 -0.95 -5.44
CA THR A 81 25.27 -0.96 -5.69
C THR A 81 25.66 -0.49 -7.09
N PHE A 82 24.83 -0.76 -8.11
CA PHE A 82 25.05 -0.28 -9.47
C PHE A 82 24.89 1.24 -9.57
N ILE A 83 23.79 1.78 -9.02
CA ILE A 83 23.54 3.23 -8.92
C ILE A 83 24.66 3.93 -8.14
N ARG A 84 25.26 3.26 -7.16
CA ARG A 84 26.43 3.77 -6.43
C ARG A 84 27.70 3.83 -7.29
N GLY A 85 27.87 2.91 -8.24
CA GLY A 85 29.03 2.83 -9.14
C GLY A 85 28.93 3.76 -10.35
N THR A 86 27.73 4.18 -10.73
CA THR A 86 27.54 5.15 -11.82
C THR A 86 28.06 6.54 -11.41
N HIS A 87 28.98 7.10 -12.21
CA HIS A 87 29.56 8.44 -12.03
C HIS A 87 28.56 9.60 -12.19
N THR A 88 27.29 9.30 -12.51
CA THR A 88 26.21 10.27 -12.75
C THR A 88 25.61 10.88 -11.47
N LEU A 89 25.96 10.37 -10.28
CA LEU A 89 25.51 10.94 -9.00
C LEU A 89 26.70 11.61 -8.27
N PRO A 90 26.85 12.95 -8.38
CA PRO A 90 28.05 13.66 -7.92
C PRO A 90 28.15 13.84 -6.39
N SER A 91 27.15 13.42 -5.61
CA SER A 91 27.06 13.80 -4.19
C SER A 91 27.33 12.64 -3.23
N ARG A 92 28.36 12.78 -2.38
CA ARG A 92 28.62 11.90 -1.21
C ARG A 92 27.38 11.69 -0.34
N LYS A 93 26.43 12.65 -0.34
CA LYS A 93 25.17 12.58 0.41
C LYS A 93 24.23 11.48 -0.10
N THR A 94 24.12 11.29 -1.42
CA THR A 94 23.23 10.28 -2.02
C THR A 94 23.73 8.86 -1.76
N ARG A 95 25.06 8.67 -1.74
CA ARG A 95 25.69 7.39 -1.37
C ARG A 95 25.38 6.99 0.07
N ARG A 96 25.45 7.97 0.99
CA ARG A 96 25.16 7.77 2.42
C ARG A 96 23.67 7.50 2.68
N LEU A 97 22.79 8.10 1.89
CA LEU A 97 21.35 7.80 1.89
C LEU A 97 21.07 6.35 1.52
N LEU A 98 21.78 5.83 0.51
CA LEU A 98 21.68 4.45 0.07
C LEU A 98 22.12 3.45 1.15
N ASP A 99 23.13 3.79 1.94
CA ASP A 99 23.61 2.97 3.06
C ASP A 99 22.57 2.83 4.20
N LYS A 100 21.52 3.66 4.22
CA LYS A 100 20.42 3.62 5.19
C LYS A 100 19.10 3.08 4.61
N SER A 101 19.14 2.46 3.43
CA SER A 101 17.96 1.92 2.74
C SER A 101 17.17 0.92 3.61
N LYS A 102 17.86 0.08 4.41
CA LYS A 102 17.21 -0.86 5.34
C LYS A 102 16.34 -0.15 6.38
N THR A 103 16.78 0.99 6.91
CA THR A 103 15.99 1.77 7.87
C THR A 103 14.72 2.31 7.22
N PHE A 104 14.82 2.73 5.95
CA PHE A 104 13.65 3.16 5.18
C PHE A 104 12.67 2.01 4.90
N HIS A 105 13.17 0.81 4.58
CA HIS A 105 12.31 -0.38 4.46
C HIS A 105 11.53 -0.67 5.75
N VAL A 106 12.20 -0.60 6.91
CA VAL A 106 11.53 -0.79 8.20
C VAL A 106 10.47 0.30 8.44
N ALA A 107 10.77 1.56 8.11
CA ALA A 107 9.80 2.65 8.22
C ALA A 107 8.56 2.42 7.34
N CYS A 108 8.74 1.99 6.08
CA CYS A 108 7.64 1.60 5.20
C CYS A 108 6.84 0.43 5.79
N GLY A 109 7.52 -0.60 6.33
CA GLY A 109 6.86 -1.75 6.96
C GLY A 109 5.98 -1.36 8.15
N VAL A 110 6.45 -0.45 9.00
CA VAL A 110 5.65 0.08 10.12
C VAL A 110 4.46 0.89 9.61
N ALA A 111 4.65 1.73 8.59
CA ALA A 111 3.56 2.48 7.98
C ALA A 111 2.49 1.55 7.39
N ILE A 112 2.89 0.48 6.68
CA ILE A 112 1.98 -0.54 6.16
C ILE A 112 1.14 -1.12 7.31
N CYS A 113 1.76 -1.51 8.42
CA CYS A 113 1.01 -2.06 9.56
C CYS A 113 -0.01 -1.07 10.13
N ILE A 114 0.38 0.20 10.34
CA ILE A 114 -0.51 1.23 10.89
C ILE A 114 -1.69 1.48 9.94
N PHE A 115 -1.42 1.73 8.66
CA PHE A 115 -2.46 2.01 7.69
C PHE A 115 -3.32 0.78 7.37
N SER A 116 -2.80 -0.44 7.51
CA SER A 116 -3.60 -1.67 7.41
C SER A 116 -4.63 -1.76 8.52
N VAL A 117 -4.29 -1.41 9.76
CA VAL A 117 -5.27 -1.36 10.86
C VAL A 117 -6.35 -0.34 10.54
N VAL A 118 -5.98 0.89 10.16
CA VAL A 118 -6.93 1.95 9.79
C VAL A 118 -7.84 1.50 8.63
N HIS A 119 -7.26 0.87 7.61
CA HIS A 119 -7.96 0.37 6.44
C HIS A 119 -9.00 -0.71 6.79
N VAL A 120 -8.61 -1.71 7.59
CA VAL A 120 -9.49 -2.78 8.05
C VAL A 120 -10.61 -2.21 8.91
N SER A 121 -10.30 -1.34 9.88
CA SER A 121 -11.31 -0.69 10.73
C SER A 121 -12.34 0.08 9.89
N ALA A 122 -11.90 0.84 8.89
CA ALA A 122 -12.79 1.55 7.98
C ALA A 122 -13.65 0.59 7.14
N HIS A 123 -13.09 -0.53 6.68
CA HIS A 123 -13.85 -1.56 5.97
C HIS A 123 -14.91 -2.23 6.85
N LEU A 124 -14.63 -2.49 8.13
CA LEU A 124 -15.63 -3.04 9.05
C LEU A 124 -16.83 -2.09 9.20
N VAL A 125 -16.58 -0.79 9.34
CA VAL A 125 -17.64 0.23 9.36
C VAL A 125 -18.41 0.24 8.04
N ASN A 126 -17.73 0.18 6.89
CA ASN A 126 -18.38 0.16 5.58
C ASN A 126 -19.26 -1.06 5.38
N VAL A 127 -18.85 -2.25 5.84
CA VAL A 127 -19.66 -3.47 5.71
C VAL A 127 -20.94 -3.36 6.54
N VAL A 128 -20.87 -2.79 7.76
CA VAL A 128 -22.07 -2.51 8.56
C VAL A 128 -22.98 -1.53 7.84
N ASN A 129 -22.41 -0.45 7.27
CA ASN A 129 -23.17 0.53 6.51
C ASN A 129 -23.80 -0.06 5.24
N PHE A 130 -23.14 -1.00 4.55
CA PHE A 130 -23.74 -1.71 3.41
C PHE A 130 -24.95 -2.56 3.82
N SER A 131 -24.96 -3.11 5.04
CA SER A 131 -26.07 -3.90 5.56
C SER A 131 -27.26 -3.01 5.98
N VAL A 132 -26.98 -1.92 6.71
CA VAL A 132 -28.00 -1.03 7.28
C VAL A 132 -28.56 -0.04 6.26
N SER A 133 -27.69 0.55 5.44
CA SER A 133 -28.03 1.57 4.43
C SER A 133 -28.34 0.98 3.05
N TYR A 134 -28.80 -0.28 3.01
CA TYR A 134 -29.21 -0.94 1.77
C TYR A 134 -30.27 -0.10 1.05
N SER A 135 -30.05 0.17 -0.25
CA SER A 135 -30.95 0.98 -1.07
C SER A 135 -31.60 0.16 -2.17
N ASP A 136 -32.93 0.04 -2.15
CA ASP A 136 -33.70 -0.59 -3.22
C ASP A 136 -33.67 0.22 -4.54
N ASP A 137 -33.43 1.54 -4.45
CA ASP A 137 -33.37 2.44 -5.61
C ASP A 137 -32.11 2.24 -6.47
N PHE A 138 -31.01 1.78 -5.86
CA PHE A 138 -29.70 1.61 -6.48
C PHE A 138 -29.09 0.24 -6.15
N PRO A 139 -29.72 -0.87 -6.57
CA PRO A 139 -29.29 -2.23 -6.22
C PRO A 139 -27.88 -2.56 -6.74
N ALA A 140 -27.47 -1.92 -7.84
CA ALA A 140 -26.12 -2.08 -8.40
C ALA A 140 -25.02 -1.59 -7.45
N LEU A 141 -25.31 -0.69 -6.50
CA LEU A 141 -24.33 -0.12 -5.58
C LEU A 141 -24.18 -0.95 -4.30
N ASN A 142 -25.20 -1.74 -3.96
CA ASN A 142 -25.19 -2.55 -2.75
C ASN A 142 -24.21 -3.71 -2.88
N LEU A 143 -23.43 -3.94 -1.82
CA LEU A 143 -22.62 -5.14 -1.67
C LEU A 143 -23.38 -6.25 -0.92
N ALA A 144 -24.34 -5.87 -0.06
CA ALA A 144 -25.24 -6.81 0.60
C ALA A 144 -26.30 -7.34 -0.39
N ARG A 145 -26.72 -8.60 -0.22
CA ARG A 145 -27.71 -9.27 -1.07
C ARG A 145 -29.14 -8.89 -0.71
N TYR A 146 -29.37 -8.50 0.54
CA TYR A 146 -30.66 -8.03 1.05
C TYR A 146 -30.43 -7.10 2.25
N ARG A 147 -31.47 -6.34 2.60
CA ARG A 147 -31.44 -5.38 3.71
C ARG A 147 -31.22 -6.09 5.05
N GLY A 148 -30.23 -5.63 5.81
CA GLY A 148 -29.91 -6.20 7.12
C GLY A 148 -29.17 -7.54 7.06
N GLU A 149 -28.56 -7.91 5.93
CA GLU A 149 -27.69 -9.08 5.85
C GLU A 149 -26.55 -9.01 6.88
N ASP A 150 -26.26 -10.11 7.55
CA ASP A 150 -25.23 -10.15 8.58
C ASP A 150 -23.87 -9.69 8.02
N PRO A 151 -23.22 -8.67 8.62
CA PRO A 151 -21.91 -8.16 8.17
C PRO A 151 -20.84 -9.24 8.03
N LYS A 152 -20.87 -10.25 8.91
CA LYS A 152 -19.93 -11.39 8.87
C LYS A 152 -20.08 -12.22 7.59
N LEU A 153 -21.32 -12.41 7.14
CA LEU A 153 -21.60 -13.16 5.92
C LEU A 153 -21.12 -12.38 4.69
N ILE A 154 -21.31 -11.06 4.67
CA ILE A 154 -20.78 -10.20 3.61
C ILE A 154 -19.25 -10.30 3.53
N VAL A 155 -18.54 -10.27 4.67
CA VAL A 155 -17.07 -10.41 4.68
C VAL A 155 -16.63 -11.79 4.19
N LEU A 156 -17.30 -12.87 4.59
CA LEU A 156 -16.89 -14.23 4.24
C LEU A 156 -17.29 -14.65 2.81
N THR A 157 -18.26 -13.98 2.19
CA THR A 157 -18.73 -14.31 0.83
C THR A 157 -18.09 -13.44 -0.24
N THR A 158 -17.57 -12.26 0.13
CA THR A 158 -16.95 -11.33 -0.83
C THR A 158 -15.46 -11.61 -1.02
N ILE A 159 -14.99 -11.51 -2.27
CA ILE A 159 -13.57 -11.70 -2.61
C ILE A 159 -12.67 -10.75 -1.78
N PRO A 160 -12.94 -9.43 -1.69
CA PRO A 160 -12.12 -8.53 -0.87
C PRO A 160 -12.15 -8.87 0.61
N GLY A 161 -13.27 -9.38 1.16
CA GLY A 161 -13.37 -9.73 2.57
C GLY A 161 -12.49 -10.93 2.94
N VAL A 162 -12.62 -12.05 2.23
CA VAL A 162 -11.82 -13.27 2.49
C VAL A 162 -10.33 -13.02 2.26
N THR A 163 -9.98 -12.39 1.13
CA THR A 163 -8.59 -12.06 0.83
C THR A 163 -8.01 -11.05 1.82
N GLY A 164 -8.81 -10.09 2.29
CA GLY A 164 -8.41 -9.11 3.30
C GLY A 164 -8.04 -9.75 4.65
N ILE A 165 -8.85 -10.72 5.12
CA ILE A 165 -8.54 -11.48 6.35
C ILE A 165 -7.21 -12.21 6.19
N LEU A 166 -7.00 -12.88 5.06
CA LEU A 166 -5.77 -13.61 4.79
C LEU A 166 -4.54 -12.67 4.71
N LEU A 167 -4.68 -11.50 4.09
CA LEU A 167 -3.62 -10.48 4.03
C LEU A 167 -3.24 -9.96 5.41
N VAL A 168 -4.21 -9.69 6.28
CA VAL A 168 -3.95 -9.23 7.66
C VAL A 168 -3.23 -10.31 8.45
N LEU A 169 -3.64 -11.58 8.31
CA LEU A 169 -2.96 -12.71 8.97
C LEU A 169 -1.50 -12.82 8.51
N LEU A 170 -1.24 -12.78 7.20
CA LEU A 170 0.12 -12.84 6.65
C LEU A 170 0.97 -11.66 7.11
N LEU A 171 0.42 -10.44 7.06
CA LEU A 171 1.11 -9.23 7.51
C LEU A 171 1.47 -9.33 9.00
N PHE A 172 0.55 -9.82 9.84
CA PHE A 172 0.79 -10.03 11.26
C PHE A 172 1.95 -11.01 11.50
N LEU A 173 1.96 -12.15 10.81
CA LEU A 173 3.03 -13.14 10.92
C LEU A 173 4.38 -12.57 10.49
N ILE A 174 4.43 -11.86 9.35
CA ILE A 174 5.64 -11.20 8.85
C ILE A 174 6.15 -10.15 9.83
N PHE A 175 5.27 -9.31 10.37
CA PHE A 175 5.64 -8.24 11.29
C PHE A 175 6.17 -8.79 12.61
N LEU A 176 5.46 -9.75 13.21
CA LEU A 176 5.83 -10.34 14.49
C LEU A 176 7.21 -11.00 14.41
N SER A 177 7.44 -11.83 13.40
CA SER A 177 8.73 -12.51 13.21
C SER A 177 9.87 -11.55 12.86
N SER A 178 9.56 -10.40 12.25
CA SER A 178 10.53 -9.35 11.92
C SER A 178 10.90 -8.46 13.11
N SER A 179 10.23 -8.62 14.26
CA SER A 179 10.56 -7.90 15.48
C SER A 179 12.00 -8.18 15.95
N HIS A 180 12.60 -7.21 16.64
CA HIS A 180 13.98 -7.32 17.10
C HIS A 180 14.20 -8.55 18.00
N CYS A 181 13.25 -8.81 18.91
CA CYS A 181 13.33 -9.91 19.86
C CYS A 181 13.39 -11.28 19.15
N ILE A 182 12.48 -11.52 18.20
CA ILE A 182 12.42 -12.81 17.49
C ILE A 182 13.60 -12.96 16.56
N ARG A 183 13.97 -11.91 15.80
CA ARG A 183 15.07 -11.99 14.84
C ARG A 183 16.44 -12.25 15.49
N VAL A 184 16.66 -11.74 16.70
CA VAL A 184 17.90 -12.00 17.46
C VAL A 184 17.87 -13.37 18.13
N SER A 185 16.69 -13.86 18.54
CA SER A 185 16.54 -15.19 19.13
C SER A 185 16.67 -16.32 18.09
N ASN A 186 16.02 -16.18 16.92
CA ASN A 186 16.07 -17.18 15.87
C ASN A 186 15.90 -16.52 14.49
N TYR A 187 17.02 -16.43 13.76
CA TYR A 187 17.05 -15.80 12.44
C TYR A 187 16.34 -16.61 11.35
N GLU A 188 16.31 -17.94 11.48
CA GLU A 188 15.63 -18.82 10.51
C GLU A 188 14.13 -18.55 10.47
N ILE A 189 13.50 -18.42 11.65
CA ILE A 189 12.07 -18.10 11.75
C ILE A 189 11.77 -16.79 11.02
N PHE A 190 12.57 -15.74 11.28
CA PHE A 190 12.47 -14.48 10.56
C PHE A 190 12.57 -14.69 9.05
N TRP A 191 13.58 -15.42 8.58
CA TRP A 191 13.82 -15.59 7.15
C TRP A 191 12.67 -16.33 6.44
N TYR A 192 12.23 -17.47 6.96
CA TYR A 192 11.16 -18.26 6.33
C TYR A 192 9.82 -17.51 6.34
N THR A 193 9.45 -16.91 7.47
CA THR A 193 8.18 -16.19 7.58
C THR A 193 8.20 -14.89 6.79
N HIS A 194 9.33 -14.18 6.70
CA HIS A 194 9.41 -12.95 5.92
C HIS A 194 9.21 -13.24 4.42
N ASN A 195 9.65 -14.40 3.89
CA ASN A 195 9.39 -14.84 2.52
C ASN A 195 7.89 -15.02 2.18
N LEU A 196 7.00 -15.06 3.18
CA LEU A 196 5.55 -14.99 2.94
C LEU A 196 5.12 -13.71 2.23
N PHE A 197 6.00 -12.69 2.12
CA PHE A 197 5.75 -11.51 1.29
C PHE A 197 5.36 -11.88 -0.15
N ILE A 198 5.87 -12.98 -0.71
CA ILE A 198 5.52 -13.44 -2.07
C ILE A 198 4.04 -13.78 -2.14
N VAL A 199 3.57 -14.60 -1.18
CA VAL A 199 2.16 -15.00 -1.07
C VAL A 199 1.28 -13.78 -0.78
N PHE A 200 1.74 -12.89 0.09
CA PHE A 200 1.08 -11.62 0.39
C PHE A 200 0.85 -10.78 -0.89
N TYR A 201 1.84 -10.62 -1.75
CA TYR A 201 1.68 -9.86 -3.00
C TYR A 201 0.73 -10.53 -4.00
N ILE A 202 0.74 -11.86 -4.09
CA ILE A 202 -0.21 -12.60 -4.95
C ILE A 202 -1.65 -12.33 -4.48
N ILE A 203 -1.91 -12.47 -3.18
CA ILE A 203 -3.25 -12.23 -2.63
C ILE A 203 -3.62 -10.75 -2.73
N LEU A 204 -2.66 -9.83 -2.56
CA LEU A 204 -2.89 -8.40 -2.71
C LEU A 204 -3.37 -8.05 -4.12
N MET A 205 -2.85 -8.71 -5.16
CA MET A 205 -3.36 -8.54 -6.53
C MET A 205 -4.81 -9.00 -6.64
N VAL A 206 -5.16 -10.17 -6.08
CA VAL A 206 -6.53 -10.72 -6.12
C VAL A 206 -7.52 -9.87 -5.30
N HIS A 207 -7.09 -9.37 -4.15
CA HIS A 207 -7.91 -8.57 -3.24
C HIS A 207 -8.56 -7.37 -3.93
N MET A 208 -7.86 -6.78 -4.90
CA MET A 208 -8.29 -5.59 -5.62
C MET A 208 -9.17 -5.86 -6.85
N VAL A 209 -9.25 -7.12 -7.30
CA VAL A 209 -10.07 -7.53 -8.47
C VAL A 209 -11.56 -7.56 -8.14
N GLY A 210 -11.93 -7.63 -6.86
CA GLY A 210 -13.32 -7.83 -6.44
C GLY A 210 -14.32 -6.75 -6.85
N GLY A 211 -13.90 -5.59 -7.39
CA GLY A 211 -14.79 -4.60 -8.00
C GLY A 211 -15.91 -4.08 -7.09
N ALA A 212 -15.76 -4.21 -5.77
CA ALA A 212 -16.84 -4.02 -4.80
C ALA A 212 -17.34 -2.57 -4.73
N LEU A 213 -16.52 -1.60 -5.15
CA LEU A 213 -16.87 -0.19 -5.15
C LEU A 213 -17.08 0.29 -6.59
N LYS A 214 -18.21 0.95 -6.81
CA LYS A 214 -18.64 1.47 -8.11
C LYS A 214 -18.78 2.98 -8.05
N TYR A 215 -18.57 3.64 -9.18
CA TYR A 215 -18.74 5.08 -9.32
C TYR A 215 -19.76 5.36 -10.41
N GLN A 216 -20.40 6.53 -10.35
CA GLN A 216 -21.38 6.94 -11.33
C GLN A 216 -20.70 7.48 -12.59
N ILE A 217 -21.17 7.04 -13.76
CA ILE A 217 -20.60 7.47 -15.06
C ILE A 217 -21.43 8.57 -15.75
N ASN A 218 -22.75 8.60 -15.54
CA ASN A 218 -23.67 9.49 -16.26
C ASN A 218 -24.12 10.70 -15.42
N ILE A 219 -23.16 11.46 -14.89
CA ILE A 219 -23.43 12.56 -13.97
C ILE A 219 -24.18 13.71 -14.66
N GLU A 220 -23.90 13.97 -15.93
CA GLU A 220 -24.58 15.02 -16.71
C GLU A 220 -26.06 14.70 -16.97
N ALA A 221 -26.40 13.42 -17.14
CA ALA A 221 -27.77 12.97 -17.35
C ALA A 221 -28.53 12.75 -16.03
N HIS A 222 -27.82 12.42 -14.96
CA HIS A 222 -28.37 12.19 -13.62
C HIS A 222 -27.53 12.90 -12.56
N PRO A 223 -27.69 14.23 -12.40
CA PRO A 223 -26.96 14.98 -11.39
C PRO A 223 -27.38 14.56 -9.98
N PRO A 224 -26.46 14.58 -8.99
CA PRO A 224 -26.79 14.29 -7.61
C PRO A 224 -27.96 15.13 -7.08
N GLY A 225 -29.02 14.48 -6.60
CA GLY A 225 -30.20 15.15 -6.03
C GLY A 225 -31.34 15.45 -7.00
N CYS A 226 -31.26 15.00 -8.27
CA CYS A 226 -32.39 15.12 -9.20
C CYS A 226 -33.59 14.28 -8.77
N LEU A 227 -34.80 14.75 -9.11
CA LEU A 227 -36.05 14.05 -8.82
C LEU A 227 -36.39 13.06 -9.94
N ARG A 228 -36.62 11.78 -9.59
CA ARG A 228 -37.06 10.76 -10.54
C ARG A 228 -38.48 11.07 -11.04
N ALA A 229 -38.70 10.89 -12.33
CA ALA A 229 -39.95 11.22 -13.00
C ALA A 229 -41.20 10.48 -12.45
N ASN A 230 -41.04 9.33 -11.79
CA ASN A 230 -42.13 8.51 -11.27
C ASN A 230 -42.51 8.80 -9.80
N GLN A 231 -41.79 9.67 -9.08
CA GLN A 231 -42.15 10.04 -7.69
C GLN A 231 -43.18 11.17 -7.60
N SER A 232 -43.51 11.84 -8.71
CA SER A 232 -44.51 12.92 -8.71
C SER A 232 -45.97 12.43 -8.62
N SER A 233 -46.23 11.14 -8.77
CA SER A 233 -47.60 10.59 -8.81
C SER A 233 -48.21 10.22 -7.46
N THR A 234 -47.47 10.27 -6.34
CA THR A 234 -48.00 9.80 -5.05
C THR A 234 -47.94 10.81 -3.90
N GLU A 235 -47.33 12.00 -4.05
CA GLU A 235 -47.23 12.96 -2.93
C GLU A 235 -47.53 14.44 -3.24
N ARG A 236 -48.13 14.80 -4.39
CA ARG A 236 -48.68 16.16 -4.57
C ARG A 236 -50.04 16.14 -5.23
N GLN A 237 -51.05 15.76 -4.46
CA GLN A 237 -52.40 16.27 -4.69
C GLN A 237 -52.55 17.53 -3.81
N GLY A 238 -52.32 18.69 -4.41
CA GLY A 238 -52.39 19.99 -3.76
C GLY A 238 -51.81 21.07 -4.65
N ASP A 239 -52.71 21.74 -5.38
CA ASP A 239 -52.65 23.08 -5.97
C ASP A 239 -51.32 23.86 -5.87
N GLU A 240 -50.76 24.26 -7.01
CA GLU A 240 -50.70 25.67 -7.47
C GLU A 240 -49.77 25.82 -8.68
N LEU A 241 -49.94 26.95 -9.35
CA LEU A 241 -49.49 27.29 -10.69
C LEU A 241 -47.96 27.23 -10.95
N GLN A 242 -47.67 26.99 -12.22
CA GLN A 242 -46.60 27.60 -13.03
C GLN A 242 -45.14 27.47 -12.57
N GLN A 243 -44.39 26.77 -13.44
CA GLN A 243 -43.07 27.19 -13.93
C GLN A 243 -41.91 27.01 -12.93
N GLY A 244 -41.52 25.75 -12.71
CA GLY A 244 -40.23 25.35 -12.14
C GLY A 244 -39.49 24.42 -13.11
N ASN A 245 -38.22 24.75 -13.40
CA ASN A 245 -37.39 24.25 -14.50
C ASN A 245 -37.39 22.72 -14.71
N ASP A 246 -37.37 22.30 -15.99
CA ASP A 246 -36.93 20.97 -16.47
C ASP A 246 -35.49 20.58 -16.04
N GLU A 247 -34.80 21.43 -15.26
CA GLU A 247 -33.44 21.23 -14.76
C GLU A 247 -33.35 20.38 -13.47
N GLU A 248 -34.44 20.22 -12.70
CA GLU A 248 -34.43 19.41 -11.47
C GLU A 248 -34.77 17.93 -11.69
N ARG A 249 -35.23 17.56 -12.89
CA ARG A 249 -35.67 16.19 -13.20
C ARG A 249 -34.53 15.37 -13.79
N CYS A 250 -34.36 14.13 -13.32
CA CYS A 250 -33.35 13.24 -13.89
C CYS A 250 -33.70 12.92 -15.36
N ARG A 251 -32.73 13.07 -16.28
CA ARG A 251 -32.95 12.75 -17.70
C ARG A 251 -32.90 11.25 -17.97
N GLU A 252 -32.03 10.55 -17.26
CA GLU A 252 -31.83 9.09 -17.33
C GLU A 252 -31.65 8.50 -15.94
N GLU A 253 -31.69 7.17 -15.79
CA GLU A 253 -31.38 6.49 -14.53
C GLU A 253 -29.87 6.49 -14.22
N ALA A 254 -29.47 6.44 -12.95
CA ALA A 254 -28.05 6.40 -12.58
C ALA A 254 -27.36 5.09 -13.00
N HIS A 255 -26.28 5.21 -13.77
CA HIS A 255 -25.43 4.09 -14.18
C HIS A 255 -24.14 4.05 -13.36
N PHE A 256 -23.80 2.86 -12.86
CA PHE A 256 -22.63 2.63 -12.02
C PHE A 256 -21.68 1.62 -12.64
N GLN A 257 -20.38 1.95 -12.63
CA GLN A 257 -19.32 1.06 -13.12
C GLN A 257 -18.32 0.71 -12.00
N PRO A 258 -17.85 -0.55 -11.92
CA PRO A 258 -16.78 -0.91 -11.00
C PRO A 258 -15.51 -0.10 -11.24
N HIS A 259 -14.84 0.27 -10.17
CA HIS A 259 -13.55 0.95 -10.26
C HIS A 259 -12.48 0.01 -10.82
N TYR A 260 -11.66 0.50 -11.75
CA TYR A 260 -10.53 -0.26 -12.26
C TYR A 260 -9.48 -0.48 -11.14
N PRO A 261 -8.94 -1.69 -10.94
CA PRO A 261 -7.95 -1.92 -9.90
C PRO A 261 -6.71 -1.09 -10.20
N GLN A 262 -6.36 -0.11 -9.36
CA GLN A 262 -5.16 0.71 -9.58
C GLN A 262 -3.91 0.05 -8.98
N THR A 263 -4.05 -0.80 -7.96
CA THR A 263 -2.93 -1.40 -7.20
C THR A 263 -1.91 -2.14 -8.06
N TRP A 264 -2.34 -2.78 -9.16
CA TRP A 264 -1.38 -3.46 -10.05
C TRP A 264 -0.43 -2.48 -10.73
N LEU A 265 -0.87 -1.26 -11.05
CA LEU A 265 0.00 -0.21 -11.62
C LEU A 265 1.09 0.19 -10.61
N TRP A 266 0.70 0.32 -9.35
CA TRP A 266 1.63 0.68 -8.28
C TRP A 266 2.68 -0.40 -8.03
N VAL A 267 2.25 -1.66 -7.96
CA VAL A 267 3.08 -2.76 -7.44
C VAL A 267 3.85 -3.51 -8.53
N SER A 268 3.32 -3.60 -9.75
CA SER A 268 3.93 -4.40 -10.83
C SER A 268 5.36 -3.96 -11.16
N GLY A 269 5.59 -2.65 -11.34
CA GLY A 269 6.92 -2.12 -11.66
C GLY A 269 8.00 -2.49 -10.63
N PRO A 270 7.82 -2.12 -9.35
CA PRO A 270 8.75 -2.50 -8.27
C PRO A 270 8.90 -4.02 -8.10
N LEU A 271 7.83 -4.79 -8.28
CA LEU A 271 7.87 -6.25 -8.17
C LEU A 271 8.69 -6.87 -9.30
N CYS A 272 8.46 -6.45 -10.56
CA CYS A 272 9.25 -6.89 -11.71
C CYS A 272 10.73 -6.52 -11.54
N LEU A 273 11.01 -5.31 -11.07
CA LEU A 273 12.37 -4.86 -10.78
C LEU A 273 13.04 -5.73 -9.71
N TYR A 274 12.32 -6.04 -8.62
CA TYR A 274 12.81 -6.91 -7.56
C TYR A 274 13.09 -8.34 -8.08
N CYS A 275 12.18 -8.90 -8.88
CA CYS A 275 12.35 -10.23 -9.47
C CYS A 275 13.56 -10.29 -10.42
N ALA A 276 13.72 -9.29 -11.30
CA ALA A 276 14.86 -9.20 -12.21
C ALA A 276 16.18 -9.11 -11.44
N GLU A 277 16.22 -8.29 -10.39
CA GLU A 277 17.39 -8.12 -9.55
C GLU A 277 17.73 -9.40 -8.77
N ARG A 278 16.71 -10.11 -8.27
CA ARG A 278 16.88 -11.39 -7.58
C ARG A 278 17.41 -12.46 -8.52
N PHE A 279 16.90 -12.51 -9.75
CA PHE A 279 17.38 -13.40 -10.79
C PHE A 279 18.84 -13.12 -11.16
N TYR A 280 19.22 -11.85 -11.33
CA TYR A 280 20.61 -11.45 -11.54
C TYR A 280 21.53 -11.90 -10.40
N ARG A 281 21.10 -11.73 -9.14
CA ARG A 281 21.85 -12.21 -7.96
C ARG A 281 22.02 -13.72 -7.95
N TYR A 282 20.98 -14.46 -8.32
CA TYR A 282 21.02 -15.92 -8.40
C TYR A 282 22.01 -16.41 -9.47
N ILE A 283 22.10 -15.73 -10.62
CA ILE A 283 23.10 -16.04 -11.64
C ILE A 283 24.52 -15.80 -11.10
N ARG A 284 24.74 -14.64 -10.45
CA ARG A 284 26.05 -14.25 -9.91
C ARG A 284 26.50 -15.10 -8.72
N SER A 285 25.58 -15.65 -7.93
CA SER A 285 25.93 -16.44 -6.73
C SER A 285 26.40 -17.87 -7.04
N ARG A 286 26.48 -18.26 -8.31
CA ARG A 286 26.92 -19.60 -8.72
C ARG A 286 28.44 -19.81 -8.60
N ASP A 287 29.20 -18.75 -8.41
CA ASP A 287 30.65 -18.84 -8.22
C ASP A 287 30.96 -19.41 -6.82
N PRO A 288 31.52 -20.62 -6.70
CA PRO A 288 31.90 -21.16 -5.40
C PRO A 288 33.04 -20.32 -4.80
N VAL A 289 33.01 -20.15 -3.48
CA VAL A 289 34.03 -19.44 -2.72
C VAL A 289 34.46 -20.33 -1.57
N THR A 290 35.76 -20.61 -1.49
CA THR A 290 36.33 -21.45 -0.43
C THR A 290 36.85 -20.56 0.70
N ILE A 291 36.39 -20.80 1.93
CA ILE A 291 36.92 -20.11 3.12
C ILE A 291 38.27 -20.74 3.46
N VAL A 292 39.34 -19.94 3.44
CA VAL A 292 40.71 -20.41 3.68
C VAL A 292 41.06 -20.31 5.16
N THR A 293 40.72 -19.18 5.81
CA THR A 293 41.03 -18.97 7.23
C THR A 293 39.97 -18.09 7.90
N VAL A 294 39.72 -18.36 9.18
CA VAL A 294 38.88 -17.52 10.07
C VAL A 294 39.75 -17.06 11.24
N ILE A 295 39.90 -15.76 11.41
CA ILE A 295 40.72 -15.15 12.47
C ILE A 295 39.79 -14.33 13.38
N LYS A 296 39.80 -14.59 14.69
CA LYS A 296 39.06 -13.79 15.67
C LYS A 296 40.01 -12.77 16.30
N HIS A 297 39.66 -11.49 16.20
CA HIS A 297 40.41 -10.38 16.75
C HIS A 297 39.85 -9.96 18.12
N PRO A 298 40.64 -9.24 18.96
CA PRO A 298 40.13 -8.56 20.13
C PRO A 298 39.05 -7.54 19.73
N CYS A 299 38.02 -7.35 20.57
CA CYS A 299 36.85 -6.48 20.32
C CYS A 299 35.74 -7.06 19.42
N ASP A 300 35.48 -8.37 19.46
CA ASP A 300 34.39 -9.04 18.72
C ASP A 300 34.41 -8.85 17.19
N VAL A 301 35.61 -8.72 16.64
CA VAL A 301 35.82 -8.66 15.19
C VAL A 301 36.24 -10.03 14.68
N ILE A 302 35.61 -10.48 13.59
CA ILE A 302 35.98 -11.70 12.86
C ILE A 302 36.52 -11.30 11.49
N GLU A 303 37.70 -11.79 11.12
CA GLU A 303 38.27 -11.71 9.78
C GLU A 303 38.08 -13.06 9.06
N LEU A 304 37.43 -13.04 7.91
CA LEU A 304 37.24 -14.19 7.03
C LEU A 304 38.10 -14.01 5.77
N ARG A 305 39.03 -14.93 5.50
CA ARG A 305 39.78 -14.97 4.23
C ARG A 305 39.18 -16.00 3.31
N MET A 306 38.90 -15.60 2.08
CA MET A 306 38.19 -16.38 1.08
C MET A 306 38.99 -16.44 -0.22
N LEU A 307 38.98 -17.58 -0.90
CA LEU A 307 39.60 -17.79 -2.21
C LEU A 307 38.51 -17.94 -3.27
N LYS A 308 38.63 -17.19 -4.36
CA LYS A 308 37.73 -17.22 -5.52
C LYS A 308 38.56 -17.51 -6.76
N GLU A 309 38.19 -18.55 -7.52
CA GLU A 309 39.07 -19.16 -8.53
C GLU A 309 39.43 -18.24 -9.72
N GLU A 310 38.61 -17.23 -10.03
CA GLU A 310 38.83 -16.36 -11.22
C GLU A 310 39.29 -14.93 -10.91
N LEU A 311 39.58 -14.57 -9.65
CA LEU A 311 40.02 -13.22 -9.29
C LEU A 311 41.52 -13.21 -8.94
N GLN A 312 42.35 -12.68 -9.84
CA GLN A 312 43.75 -12.35 -9.56
C GLN A 312 43.83 -11.40 -8.35
N SER A 313 44.26 -11.97 -7.22
CA SER A 313 44.67 -11.35 -5.97
C SER A 313 43.86 -10.14 -5.47
N SER A 314 42.94 -10.37 -4.54
CA SER A 314 42.54 -9.35 -3.56
C SER A 314 42.10 -10.06 -2.28
N SER A 315 42.90 -9.94 -1.22
CA SER A 315 42.54 -10.43 0.12
C SER A 315 41.43 -9.52 0.65
N TRP A 316 40.22 -10.07 0.87
CA TRP A 316 39.09 -9.30 1.39
C TRP A 316 38.95 -9.51 2.89
N THR A 317 39.18 -8.47 3.69
CA THR A 317 38.87 -8.47 5.13
C THR A 317 37.40 -8.06 5.31
N VAL A 318 36.53 -9.03 5.62
CA VAL A 318 35.14 -8.74 6.02
C VAL A 318 35.12 -8.57 7.53
N TYR A 319 34.79 -7.37 8.01
CA TYR A 319 34.52 -7.12 9.43
C TYR A 319 33.06 -7.46 9.71
N CYS A 320 32.79 -8.51 10.49
CA CYS A 320 31.49 -8.69 11.12
C CYS A 320 31.46 -7.88 12.42
N SER A 321 30.50 -6.95 12.53
CA SER A 321 30.14 -6.20 13.73
C SER A 321 28.69 -6.46 14.10
#